data_AF-A0A2G4HY70-F1
#
_entry.id   AF-A0A2G4HY70-F1
#
_cell.length_a   1.000
_cell.length_b   1.000
_cell.length_c   1.000
_cell.angle_alpha   90.00
_cell.angle_beta   90.00
_cell.angle_gamma   90.00
#
_symmetry.space_group_name_H-M   'P 1'
#
loop_
_entity.id
_entity.type
_entity.pdbx_description
1 polymer ?
#
loop_
_entity_poly.entity_id
_entity_poly.type
_entity_poly.pdbx_seq_one_letter_code
_entity_poly.pdbx_strand_id
1 'polypeptide(L)'
;MDRTAMLTLWETHKEEQWPQVGRLQKGPLITLDTVISGCVVYFLNSPEGLDSQRLGIVEDCLADLDNLTPELDEDCQPYFQRLRHLGALLIASHHTN
;
A
#
# COMPACT_ATOMS: atom_id res chain seq x y z
N MET A 1 -6.04 16.34 -0.88
CA MET A 1 -6.31 15.13 -0.07
C MET A 1 -5.31 15.08 1.08
N ASP A 2 -5.71 14.61 2.27
CA ASP A 2 -5.05 14.95 3.54
C ASP A 2 -3.86 14.03 3.87
N ARG A 3 -2.65 14.60 3.88
CA ARG A 3 -1.42 13.94 4.34
C ARG A 3 -1.56 13.41 5.78
N THR A 4 -2.44 14.01 6.57
CA THR A 4 -2.80 13.53 7.91
C THR A 4 -3.49 12.17 7.85
N ALA A 5 -4.43 11.97 6.93
CA ALA A 5 -5.11 10.68 6.74
C ALA A 5 -4.13 9.58 6.30
N MET A 6 -3.19 9.92 5.40
CA MET A 6 -2.09 9.02 5.03
C MET A 6 -1.26 8.62 6.25
N LEU A 7 -0.87 9.60 7.07
CA LEU A 7 -0.05 9.36 8.26
C LEU A 7 -0.77 8.47 9.28
N THR A 8 -2.03 8.74 9.61
CA THR A 8 -2.80 7.94 10.57
C THR A 8 -2.95 6.50 10.10
N LEU A 9 -3.26 6.30 8.81
CA LEU A 9 -3.40 4.97 8.24
C LEU A 9 -2.05 4.23 8.21
N TRP A 10 -0.98 4.93 7.86
CA TRP A 10 0.37 4.40 7.82
C TRP A 10 0.85 3.94 9.21
N GLU A 11 0.64 4.75 10.24
CA GLU A 11 1.00 4.38 11.61
C GLU A 11 0.25 3.12 12.07
N THR A 12 -1.03 3.00 11.70
CA THR A 12 -1.80 1.77 11.97
C THR A 12 -1.24 0.56 11.23
N HIS A 13 -0.85 0.73 9.96
CA HIS A 13 -0.30 -0.36 9.14
C HIS A 13 1.08 -0.84 9.63
N LYS A 14 1.94 0.11 9.97
CA LYS A 14 3.32 -0.14 10.43
C LYS A 14 3.38 -0.93 11.74
N GLU A 15 2.44 -0.68 12.65
CA GLU A 15 2.37 -1.36 13.94
C GLU A 15 1.66 -2.73 13.87
N GLU A 16 0.94 -3.02 12.78
CA GLU A 16 0.25 -4.29 12.59
C GLU A 16 1.25 -5.42 12.34
N GLN A 17 0.99 -6.58 12.94
CA GLN A 17 1.81 -7.76 12.68
C GLN A 17 1.55 -8.30 11.27
N TRP A 18 2.62 -8.75 10.62
CA TRP A 18 2.50 -9.43 9.32
C TRP A 18 1.59 -10.67 9.45
N PRO A 19 0.52 -10.81 8.64
CA PRO A 19 -0.43 -11.90 8.77
C PRO A 19 0.16 -13.24 8.32
N GLN A 20 -0.44 -14.34 8.80
CA GLN A 20 -0.06 -15.69 8.40
C GLN A 20 -0.61 -16.01 7.01
N VAL A 21 0.21 -15.75 5.98
CA VAL A 21 -0.15 -15.98 4.57
C VAL A 21 0.38 -17.32 4.05
N GLY A 22 -0.32 -17.87 3.06
CA GLY A 22 0.10 -19.08 2.34
C GLY A 22 1.50 -18.95 1.72
N ARG A 23 2.25 -20.05 1.69
CA ARG A 23 3.67 -20.07 1.26
C ARG A 23 3.87 -19.56 -0.17
N LEU A 24 2.92 -19.82 -1.08
CA LEU A 24 3.00 -19.42 -2.48
C LEU A 24 2.75 -17.91 -2.65
N GLN A 25 1.78 -17.37 -1.90
CA GLN A 25 1.41 -15.95 -1.93
C GLN A 25 2.40 -15.06 -1.15
N LYS A 26 3.14 -15.64 -0.19
CA LYS A 26 4.04 -14.89 0.70
C LYS A 26 5.06 -14.04 -0.04
N GLY A 27 5.70 -14.58 -1.09
CA GLY A 27 6.72 -13.85 -1.87
C GLY A 27 6.14 -12.59 -2.51
N PRO A 28 5.13 -12.72 -3.40
CA PRO A 28 4.44 -11.58 -4.00
C PRO A 28 3.93 -10.56 -2.98
N LEU A 29 3.27 -11.00 -1.91
CA LEU A 29 2.71 -10.10 -0.90
C LEU A 29 3.79 -9.29 -0.16
N ILE A 30 4.94 -9.89 0.17
CA ILE A 30 6.06 -9.15 0.78
C ILE A 30 6.58 -8.08 -0.19
N THR A 31 6.69 -8.40 -1.48
CA THR A 31 7.13 -7.45 -2.51
C THR A 31 6.16 -6.28 -2.60
N LEU A 32 4.85 -6.55 -2.70
CA LEU A 32 3.82 -5.52 -2.78
C LEU A 32 3.83 -4.61 -1.53
N ASP A 33 3.90 -5.20 -0.33
CA ASP A 33 3.97 -4.44 0.92
C ASP A 33 5.21 -3.55 0.98
N THR A 34 6.37 -4.08 0.63
CA THR A 34 7.64 -3.34 0.65
C THR A 34 7.58 -2.14 -0.30
N VAL A 35 7.08 -2.35 -1.52
CA VAL A 35 7.05 -1.30 -2.56
C VAL A 35 6.05 -0.20 -2.19
N ILE A 36 4.82 -0.56 -1.82
CA ILE A 36 3.78 0.42 -1.47
C ILE A 36 4.20 1.16 -0.19
N SER A 37 4.67 0.47 0.84
CA SER A 37 5.15 1.09 2.09
C SER A 37 6.32 2.04 1.85
N GLY A 38 7.27 1.67 0.97
CA GLY A 38 8.36 2.56 0.56
C GLY A 38 7.86 3.85 -0.09
N CYS A 39 6.82 3.76 -0.93
CA CYS A 39 6.20 4.92 -1.56
C CYS A 39 5.44 5.78 -0.54
N VAL A 40 4.77 5.18 0.45
CA VAL A 40 4.14 5.90 1.57
C VAL A 40 5.17 6.69 2.36
N VAL A 41 6.26 6.04 2.77
CA VAL A 41 7.36 6.68 3.52
C VAL A 41 7.99 7.81 2.70
N TYR A 42 8.23 7.58 1.41
CA TYR A 42 8.75 8.63 0.53
C TYR A 42 7.80 9.83 0.46
N PHE A 43 6.51 9.58 0.19
CA PHE A 43 5.49 10.61 0.13
C PHE A 43 5.43 11.42 1.42
N LEU A 44 5.41 10.76 2.59
CA LEU A 44 5.33 11.43 3.89
C LEU A 44 6.55 12.32 4.18
N ASN A 45 7.74 11.95 3.68
CA ASN A 45 8.98 12.70 3.88
C ASN A 45 9.29 13.74 2.80
N SER A 46 8.62 13.70 1.63
CA SER A 46 8.79 14.67 0.56
C SER A 46 7.61 15.63 0.49
N PRO A 47 7.85 16.96 0.49
CA PRO A 47 6.78 17.94 0.28
C PRO A 47 6.22 17.91 -1.15
N GLU A 48 7.01 17.48 -2.15
CA GLU A 48 6.62 17.38 -3.55
C GLU A 48 5.68 16.19 -3.85
N GLY A 49 5.66 15.17 -2.98
CA GLY A 49 4.88 13.96 -3.18
C GLY A 49 5.58 12.96 -4.11
N LEU A 50 4.83 12.07 -4.75
CA LEU A 50 5.39 11.06 -5.66
C LEU A 50 5.53 11.61 -7.09
N ASP A 51 6.60 11.19 -7.77
CA ASP A 51 6.74 11.38 -9.21
C ASP A 51 5.88 10.38 -10.02
N SER A 52 5.72 10.65 -11.31
CA SER A 52 4.91 9.84 -12.21
C SER A 52 5.40 8.39 -12.34
N GLN A 53 6.70 8.15 -12.21
CA GLN A 53 7.25 6.79 -12.27
C GLN A 53 6.82 5.98 -11.05
N ARG A 54 6.93 6.55 -9.85
CA ARG A 54 6.49 5.89 -8.61
C ARG A 54 4.98 5.69 -8.58
N LEU A 55 4.21 6.61 -9.14
CA LEU A 55 2.76 6.46 -9.26
C LEU A 55 2.38 5.26 -10.14
N GLY A 56 2.99 5.12 -11.32
CA GLY A 56 2.75 3.95 -12.16
C GLY A 56 3.11 2.63 -11.47
N ILE A 57 4.22 2.61 -10.70
CA ILE A 57 4.59 1.45 -9.89
C ILE A 57 3.51 1.11 -8.85
N VAL A 58 2.95 2.13 -8.17
CA VAL A 58 1.88 1.92 -7.18
C VAL A 58 0.61 1.42 -7.86
N GLU A 59 0.25 1.94 -9.02
CA GLU A 59 -0.91 1.47 -9.81
C GLU A 59 -0.78 -0.02 -10.17
N ASP A 60 0.39 -0.44 -10.69
CA ASP A 60 0.67 -1.84 -11.00
C ASP A 60 0.59 -2.72 -9.75
N CYS A 61 1.17 -2.27 -8.64
CA CYS A 61 1.12 -2.99 -7.36
C CYS A 61 -0.30 -3.15 -6.83
N LEU A 62 -1.16 -2.13 -6.99
CA LEU A 62 -2.56 -2.23 -6.57
C LEU A 62 -3.34 -3.23 -7.42
N ALA A 63 -3.11 -3.25 -8.73
CA ALA A 63 -3.72 -4.23 -9.62
C ALA A 63 -3.33 -5.66 -9.25
N ASP A 64 -2.04 -5.90 -8.96
CA ASP A 64 -1.55 -7.19 -8.50
C ASP A 64 -2.14 -7.58 -7.13
N LEU A 65 -2.20 -6.63 -6.19
CA LEU A 65 -2.79 -6.84 -4.87
C LEU A 65 -4.28 -7.20 -4.96
N ASP A 66 -5.01 -6.56 -5.87
CA ASP A 66 -6.43 -6.82 -6.11
C ASP A 66 -6.68 -8.21 -6.68
N ASN A 67 -5.75 -8.72 -7.49
CA ASN A 67 -5.82 -10.09 -8.02
C ASN A 67 -5.53 -11.15 -6.94
N LEU A 68 -4.66 -10.84 -5.98
CA LEU A 68 -4.25 -11.78 -4.92
C LEU A 68 -5.22 -11.80 -3.72
N THR A 69 -5.83 -10.67 -3.38
CA THR A 69 -6.67 -10.51 -2.18
C THR A 69 -7.83 -11.51 -2.08
N PRO A 70 -8.56 -11.88 -3.17
CA PRO A 70 -9.66 -12.84 -3.10
C PRO A 70 -9.25 -14.26 -2.68
N GLU A 71 -7.97 -14.61 -2.83
CA GLU A 71 -7.44 -15.94 -2.47
C GLU A 71 -6.88 -15.99 -1.04
N LEU A 72 -6.90 -14.86 -0.32
CA LEU A 72 -6.40 -14.78 1.04
C LEU A 72 -7.46 -15.16 2.06
N ASP A 73 -7.02 -15.85 3.12
CA ASP A 73 -7.84 -16.12 4.29
C ASP A 73 -8.41 -14.82 4.87
N GLU A 74 -9.62 -14.88 5.42
CA GLU A 74 -10.33 -13.71 5.97
C GLU A 74 -9.48 -12.95 6.99
N ASP A 75 -8.70 -13.65 7.81
CA ASP A 75 -7.81 -13.08 8.82
C ASP A 75 -6.66 -12.25 8.21
N CYS A 76 -6.29 -12.50 6.95
CA CYS A 76 -5.24 -11.75 6.25
C CYS A 76 -5.78 -10.48 5.59
N GLN A 77 -7.06 -10.44 5.24
CA GLN A 77 -7.64 -9.38 4.42
C GLN A 77 -7.52 -7.98 5.04
N PRO A 78 -7.72 -7.76 6.36
CA PRO A 78 -7.62 -6.42 6.94
C PRO A 78 -6.26 -5.74 6.70
N TYR A 79 -5.16 -6.52 6.75
CA TYR A 79 -3.81 -6.02 6.49
C TYR A 79 -3.67 -5.52 5.05
N PHE A 80 -4.06 -6.37 4.09
CA PHE A 80 -3.89 -6.07 2.66
C PHE A 80 -4.91 -5.07 2.13
N GLN A 81 -6.10 -4.98 2.70
CA GLN A 81 -7.06 -3.91 2.41
C GLN A 81 -6.53 -2.55 2.86
N ARG A 82 -5.85 -2.49 4.02
CA ARG A 82 -5.21 -1.27 4.49
C ARG A 82 -4.02 -0.88 3.62
N LEU A 83 -3.20 -1.85 3.20
CA LEU A 83 -2.14 -1.62 2.21
C LEU A 83 -2.69 -1.07 0.88
N ARG A 84 -3.77 -1.66 0.37
CA ARG A 84 -4.47 -1.17 -0.82
C ARG A 84 -4.96 0.27 -0.62
N HIS A 85 -5.53 0.56 0.54
CA HIS A 85 -6.04 1.90 0.85
C HIS A 85 -4.92 2.94 0.89
N LEU A 86 -3.75 2.60 1.46
CA LEU A 86 -2.56 3.45 1.40
C LEU A 86 -2.15 3.76 -0.05
N GLY A 87 -2.06 2.74 -0.91
CA GLY A 87 -1.74 2.94 -2.33
C GLY A 87 -2.77 3.80 -3.06
N ALA A 88 -4.06 3.61 -2.81
CA ALA A 88 -5.11 4.43 -3.41
C ALA A 88 -5.01 5.91 -2.98
N LEU A 89 -4.65 6.18 -1.72
CA LEU A 89 -4.38 7.52 -1.23
C LEU A 89 -3.09 8.12 -1.86
N LEU A 90 -2.11 7.31 -2.25
CA LEU A 90 -0.94 7.83 -2.97
C LEU A 90 -1.35 8.33 -4.37
N ILE A 91 -2.14 7.53 -5.10
CA ILE A 91 -2.61 7.88 -6.45
C ILE A 91 -3.50 9.12 -6.43
N ALA A 92 -4.50 9.16 -5.54
CA ALA A 92 -5.42 10.30 -5.48
C ALA A 92 -4.73 11.59 -5.00
N SER A 93 -3.57 11.51 -4.34
CA SER A 93 -2.80 12.70 -3.94
C SER A 93 -2.21 13.46 -5.13
N HIS A 94 -1.95 12.76 -6.24
CA HIS A 94 -1.41 13.35 -7.47
C HIS A 94 -2.50 14.00 -8.33
N HIS A 95 -3.72 13.46 -8.35
CA HIS A 95 -4.83 14.02 -9.14
C HIS A 95 -5.41 15.35 -8.59
N THR A 96 -4.94 15.82 -7.43
CA THR A 96 -5.40 17.07 -6.81
C THR A 96 -4.39 18.22 -6.88
N ASN A 97 -3.25 18.02 -7.56
CA ASN A 97 -2.28 19.07 -7.90
C ASN A 97 -2.50 19.56 -9.33
#